data_AF-A0A7W4E2C7-F1
#
_entry.id   AF-A0A7W4E2C7-F1
#
_cell.length_a   1.000
_cell.length_b   1.000
_cell.length_c   1.000
_cell.angle_alpha   90.00
_cell.angle_beta   90.00
_cell.angle_gamma   90.00
#
_symmetry.space_group_name_H-M   'P 1'
#
loop_
_entity.id
_entity.type
_entity.pdbx_description
1 polymer ?
#
loop_
_entity_poly.entity_id
_entity_poly.type
_entity_poly.pdbx_seq_one_letter_code
_entity_poly.pdbx_strand_id
1 'polypeptide(L)'
;MNHCISVKTNKEFFFGGAKIGFIKMTIDSITNLPKERKYNLVITDSCYKEVSERQPFAQEDGSVEMRDVIIQREIGSIVREDLSFGYEQLNALAQVLKINKSQFESETDYINELFRQGLYVVTIQECKQGLLGVKGKGRYQTEAADWSIVRE
;
A
#
# COMPACT_ATOMS: atom_id res chain seq x y z
N MET A 1 -12.96 8.40 -8.32
CA MET A 1 -11.78 8.43 -7.44
C MET A 1 -11.15 7.05 -7.53
N ASN A 2 -9.90 6.93 -7.99
CA ASN A 2 -9.20 5.66 -7.93
C ASN A 2 -8.88 5.40 -6.46
N HIS A 3 -9.56 4.45 -5.84
CA HIS A 3 -9.24 4.01 -4.49
C HIS A 3 -7.88 3.32 -4.53
N CYS A 4 -6.83 4.08 -4.22
CA CYS A 4 -5.47 3.58 -4.13
C CYS A 4 -5.41 2.57 -2.98
N ILE A 5 -5.06 1.32 -3.25
CA ILE A 5 -4.92 0.29 -2.22
C ILE A 5 -3.48 0.35 -1.71
N SER A 6 -3.30 0.81 -0.46
CA SER A 6 -1.95 0.95 0.09
C SER A 6 -1.84 0.56 1.56
N VAL A 7 -0.63 0.21 1.95
CA VAL A 7 -0.18 0.13 3.34
C VAL A 7 1.05 1.02 3.50
N LYS A 8 1.24 1.60 4.69
CA LYS A 8 2.40 2.46 4.97
C LYS A 8 3.01 2.19 6.33
N THR A 9 4.28 2.55 6.47
CA THR A 9 4.96 2.56 7.76
C THR A 9 4.56 3.78 8.59
N ASN A 10 4.55 3.64 9.91
CA ASN A 10 4.30 4.71 10.87
C ASN A 10 5.57 5.44 11.35
N LYS A 11 6.74 4.96 10.91
CA LYS A 11 8.05 5.58 11.14
C LYS A 11 8.95 5.32 9.95
N GLU A 12 10.14 5.93 9.97
CA GLU A 12 11.09 5.84 8.88
C GLU A 12 11.96 4.58 8.93
N PHE A 13 12.30 4.07 7.74
CA PHE A 13 13.10 2.87 7.55
C PHE A 13 14.07 3.03 6.40
N PHE A 14 15.07 2.16 6.38
CA PHE A 14 16.02 2.07 5.28
C PHE A 14 15.34 1.44 4.05
N PHE A 15 15.48 2.10 2.89
CA PHE A 15 14.89 1.70 1.61
C PHE A 15 15.95 1.38 0.56
N GLY A 16 17.13 0.91 0.98
CA GLY A 16 18.26 0.69 0.07
C GLY A 16 18.99 1.98 -0.32
N GLY A 17 20.20 1.84 -0.87
CA GLY A 17 20.94 2.93 -1.52
C GLY A 17 21.08 4.23 -0.69
N ALA A 18 21.31 4.12 0.61
CA ALA A 18 21.40 5.24 1.57
C ALA A 18 20.10 6.06 1.82
N LYS A 19 18.95 5.60 1.33
CA LYS A 19 17.65 6.27 1.52
C LYS A 19 17.01 5.83 2.83
N ILE A 20 16.54 6.80 3.61
CA ILE A 20 15.77 6.57 4.84
C ILE A 20 14.50 7.43 4.75
N GLY A 21 13.33 6.84 4.96
CA GLY A 21 12.05 7.55 4.93
C GLY A 21 10.88 6.65 5.29
N PHE A 22 9.67 7.20 5.24
CA PHE A 22 8.45 6.40 5.36
C PHE A 22 8.28 5.55 4.11
N ILE A 23 7.78 4.33 4.27
CA ILE A 23 7.59 3.40 3.17
C ILE A 23 6.09 3.24 2.94
N LYS A 24 5.64 3.41 1.70
CA LYS A 24 4.26 3.12 1.25
C LYS A 24 4.32 2.05 0.18
N MET A 25 3.54 0.99 0.33
CA MET A 25 3.35 -0.01 -0.72
C MET A 25 1.96 0.18 -1.30
N THR A 26 1.88 0.30 -2.61
CA THR A 26 0.67 0.64 -3.34
C THR A 26 0.41 -0.39 -4.43
N ILE A 27 -0.79 -0.98 -4.46
CA ILE A 27 -1.24 -1.75 -5.62
C ILE A 27 -1.66 -0.74 -6.69
N ASP A 28 -0.84 -0.61 -7.73
CA ASP A 28 -1.08 0.34 -8.81
C ASP A 28 -2.10 -0.19 -9.81
N SER A 29 -2.14 -1.51 -9.99
CA SER A 29 -3.12 -2.16 -10.87
C SER A 29 -3.52 -3.54 -10.38
N ILE A 30 -4.78 -3.87 -10.64
CA ILE A 30 -5.36 -5.20 -10.48
C ILE A 30 -5.95 -5.59 -11.83
N THR A 31 -5.33 -6.53 -12.52
CA THR A 31 -5.83 -7.05 -13.80
C THR A 31 -6.48 -8.40 -13.57
N ASN A 32 -7.78 -8.51 -13.87
CA ASN A 32 -8.48 -9.79 -13.85
C ASN A 32 -8.22 -10.56 -15.15
N LEU A 33 -7.78 -11.82 -15.05
CA LEU A 33 -7.55 -12.72 -16.18
C LEU A 33 -8.46 -13.96 -16.07
N PRO A 34 -9.73 -13.88 -16.51
CA PRO A 34 -10.72 -14.94 -16.28
C PRO A 34 -10.39 -16.28 -16.94
N LYS A 35 -9.79 -16.25 -18.14
CA LYS A 35 -9.36 -17.47 -18.86
C LYS A 35 -8.34 -18.28 -18.05
N GLU A 36 -7.54 -17.60 -17.24
CA GLU A 36 -6.51 -18.19 -16.40
C GLU A 36 -6.94 -18.31 -14.93
N ARG A 37 -8.15 -17.85 -14.59
CA ARG A 37 -8.70 -17.82 -13.22
C ARG A 37 -7.75 -17.19 -12.20
N LYS A 38 -7.08 -16.10 -12.58
CA LYS A 38 -6.10 -15.39 -11.75
C LYS A 38 -6.25 -13.87 -11.85
N TYR A 39 -5.66 -13.18 -10.88
CA TYR A 39 -5.43 -11.75 -10.88
C TYR A 39 -3.94 -11.47 -10.97
N ASN A 40 -3.56 -10.48 -11.77
CA ASN A 40 -2.21 -9.95 -11.80
C ASN A 40 -2.16 -8.59 -11.12
N LEU A 41 -1.18 -8.40 -10.26
CA LEU A 41 -0.94 -7.15 -9.54
C LEU A 41 0.37 -6.51 -10.00
N VAL A 42 0.36 -5.18 -10.07
CA VAL A 42 1.56 -4.36 -10.03
C VAL A 42 1.57 -3.61 -8.71
N ILE A 43 2.68 -3.71 -7.97
CA ILE A 43 2.83 -3.04 -6.68
C ILE A 43 4.07 -2.16 -6.70
N THR A 44 3.91 -0.87 -6.40
CA THR A 44 5.02 0.05 -6.19
C THR A 44 5.27 0.21 -4.70
N ASP A 45 6.48 -0.12 -4.30
CA ASP A 45 7.01 0.23 -2.99
C ASP A 45 7.69 1.60 -3.15
N SER A 46 7.26 2.61 -2.40
CA SER A 46 7.85 3.95 -2.42
C SER A 46 8.41 4.33 -1.05
N CYS A 47 9.46 5.15 -1.06
CA CYS A 47 10.06 5.75 0.11
C CYS A 47 9.90 7.26 -0.01
N TYR A 48 9.34 7.91 1.00
CA TYR A 48 9.08 9.34 0.98
C TYR A 48 9.47 10.03 2.30
N LYS A 49 9.64 11.35 2.22
CA LYS A 49 9.80 12.25 3.35
C LYS A 49 8.59 13.18 3.43
N GLU A 50 8.16 13.46 4.64
CA GLU A 50 7.23 14.56 4.88
C GLU A 50 8.04 15.85 4.99
N VAL A 51 7.78 16.80 4.10
CA VAL A 51 8.49 18.08 4.05
C VAL A 51 7.48 19.22 4.08
N SER A 52 7.83 20.30 4.78
CA SER A 52 7.06 21.54 4.77
C SER A 52 7.44 22.36 3.55
N GLU A 53 6.43 22.72 2.74
CA GLU A 53 6.60 23.55 1.54
C GLU A 53 5.57 24.68 1.56
N ARG A 54 5.98 25.90 1.16
CA ARG A 54 5.05 27.03 1.01
C ARG A 54 4.33 26.93 -0.31
N GLN A 55 3.02 26.75 -0.29
CA GLN A 55 2.17 26.71 -1.48
C GLN A 55 1.18 27.89 -1.54
N PRO A 56 0.87 28.38 -2.75
CA PRO A 56 -0.14 29.41 -2.95
C PRO A 56 -1.55 28.84 -2.83
N PHE A 57 -2.40 29.48 -2.03
CA PHE A 57 -3.83 29.19 -1.91
C PHE A 57 -4.64 30.39 -2.39
N ALA A 58 -5.52 30.15 -3.37
CA ALA A 58 -6.45 31.15 -3.84
C ALA A 58 -7.52 31.43 -2.76
N GLN A 59 -7.75 32.70 -2.47
CA GLN A 59 -8.80 33.17 -1.58
C GLN A 59 -10.04 33.55 -2.38
N GLU A 60 -11.19 33.66 -1.69
CA GLU A 60 -12.46 34.05 -2.32
C GLU A 60 -12.43 35.46 -2.92
N ASP A 61 -11.55 36.35 -2.42
CA ASP A 61 -11.36 37.71 -2.91
C ASP A 61 -10.39 37.81 -4.12
N GLY A 62 -9.90 36.67 -4.62
CA GLY A 62 -8.96 36.59 -5.73
C GLY A 62 -7.50 36.85 -5.35
N SER A 63 -7.19 37.10 -4.07
CA SER A 63 -5.82 37.17 -3.57
C SER A 63 -5.21 35.77 -3.39
N VAL A 64 -3.87 35.72 -3.29
CA VAL A 64 -3.11 34.48 -3.08
C VAL A 64 -2.40 34.55 -1.74
N GLU A 65 -2.65 33.57 -0.87
CA GLU A 65 -1.99 33.42 0.42
C GLU A 65 -0.98 32.27 0.36
N MET A 66 0.25 32.49 0.87
CA MET A 66 1.26 31.44 0.96
C MET A 66 1.16 30.71 2.29
N ARG A 67 0.75 29.43 2.27
CA ARG A 67 0.63 28.59 3.47
C ARG A 67 1.68 27.49 3.47
N ASP A 68 2.22 27.18 4.63
CA ASP A 68 3.05 25.99 4.83
C ASP A 68 2.16 24.74 4.82
N VAL A 69 2.44 23.84 3.89
CA VAL A 69 1.77 22.55 3.80
C VAL A 69 2.78 21.42 3.93
N ILE A 70 2.38 20.36 4.64
CA ILE A 70 3.17 19.13 4.69
C ILE A 70 2.83 18.33 3.45
N ILE A 71 3.84 18.11 2.60
CA ILE A 71 3.74 17.27 1.41
C ILE A 71 4.61 16.02 1.56
N GLN A 72 4.22 14.95 0.87
CA GLN A 72 5.04 13.75 0.75
C GLN A 72 5.93 13.87 -0.48
N ARG A 73 7.25 13.97 -0.25
CA ARG A 73 8.25 13.98 -1.31
C ARG A 73 8.87 12.60 -1.45
N GLU A 74 8.61 11.93 -2.57
CA GLU A 74 9.22 10.64 -2.89
C GLU A 74 10.74 10.81 -3.08
N ILE A 75 11.51 9.90 -2.48
CA ILE A 75 12.98 9.82 -2.56
C ILE A 75 13.45 8.50 -3.18
N GLY A 76 12.55 7.56 -3.43
CA GLY A 76 12.82 6.35 -4.20
C GLY A 76 11.60 5.46 -4.33
N SER A 77 11.64 4.57 -5.33
CA SER A 77 10.60 3.59 -5.59
C SER A 77 11.18 2.30 -6.17
N ILE A 78 10.45 1.20 -5.97
CA ILE A 78 10.72 -0.13 -6.52
C ILE A 78 9.38 -0.68 -7.03
N VAL A 79 9.30 -0.98 -8.32
CA VAL A 79 8.11 -1.59 -8.92
C VAL A 79 8.24 -3.11 -8.88
N ARG A 80 7.17 -3.78 -8.46
CA ARG A 80 7.02 -5.24 -8.45
C ARG A 80 5.95 -5.63 -9.47
N GLU A 81 6.38 -6.25 -10.55
CA GLU A 81 5.52 -6.71 -11.64
C GLU A 81 5.23 -8.21 -11.55
N ASP A 82 4.26 -8.68 -12.33
CA ASP A 82 3.91 -10.09 -12.52
C ASP A 82 3.49 -10.87 -11.26
N LEU A 83 3.02 -10.17 -10.22
CA LEU A 83 2.50 -10.81 -9.01
C LEU A 83 1.13 -11.43 -9.30
N SER A 84 1.11 -12.75 -9.48
CA SER A 84 -0.08 -13.50 -9.91
C SER A 84 -0.73 -14.26 -8.75
N PHE A 85 -2.03 -14.08 -8.56
CA PHE A 85 -2.82 -14.77 -7.52
C PHE A 85 -4.04 -15.46 -8.11
N GLY A 86 -4.19 -16.75 -7.86
CA GLY A 86 -5.34 -17.52 -8.32
C GLY A 86 -6.62 -17.17 -7.55
N TYR A 87 -7.79 -17.34 -8.17
CA TYR A 87 -9.09 -17.11 -7.51
C TYR A 87 -9.25 -17.95 -6.23
N GLU A 88 -8.69 -19.16 -6.20
CA GLU A 88 -8.74 -20.03 -5.03
C GLU A 88 -7.96 -19.45 -3.84
N GLN A 89 -6.81 -18.82 -4.10
CA GLN A 89 -6.02 -18.13 -3.07
C GLN A 89 -6.80 -16.93 -2.52
N LEU A 90 -7.48 -16.18 -3.39
CA LEU A 90 -8.30 -15.04 -2.99
C LEU A 90 -9.51 -15.47 -2.15
N ASN A 91 -10.16 -16.58 -2.53
CA ASN A 91 -11.29 -17.15 -1.79
C ASN A 91 -10.86 -17.67 -0.41
N ALA A 92 -9.71 -18.35 -0.32
CA ALA A 92 -9.15 -18.78 0.94
C ALA A 92 -8.85 -17.58 1.86
N LEU A 93 -8.26 -16.52 1.30
CA LEU A 93 -8.01 -15.28 2.02
C LEU A 93 -9.32 -14.65 2.53
N ALA A 94 -10.36 -14.57 1.71
CA ALA A 94 -11.67 -14.04 2.10
C ALA A 94 -12.28 -14.79 3.29
N GLN A 95 -12.19 -16.12 3.28
CA GLN A 95 -12.67 -16.99 4.37
C GLN A 95 -11.89 -16.76 5.67
N VAL A 96 -10.55 -16.69 5.59
CA VAL A 96 -9.68 -16.43 6.74
C VAL A 96 -9.97 -15.07 7.36
N LEU A 97 -10.20 -14.06 6.52
CA LEU A 97 -10.50 -12.69 6.94
C LEU A 97 -11.97 -12.47 7.32
N LYS A 98 -12.83 -13.48 7.10
CA LYS A 98 -14.28 -13.40 7.31
C LYS A 98 -14.93 -12.23 6.56
N ILE A 99 -14.42 -11.91 5.37
CA ILE A 99 -14.92 -10.84 4.50
C ILE A 99 -15.97 -11.47 3.58
N ASN A 100 -17.22 -10.99 3.67
CA ASN A 100 -18.32 -11.53 2.90
C ASN A 100 -18.70 -10.58 1.76
N LYS A 101 -18.90 -11.13 0.56
CA LYS A 101 -19.30 -10.35 -0.63
C LYS A 101 -20.58 -9.52 -0.41
N SER A 102 -21.50 -10.00 0.43
CA SER A 102 -22.75 -9.30 0.76
C SER A 102 -22.57 -8.01 1.57
N GLN A 103 -21.37 -7.74 2.09
CA GLN A 103 -21.07 -6.52 2.85
C GLN A 103 -20.70 -5.33 1.95
N PHE A 104 -20.64 -5.52 0.64
CA PHE A 104 -20.15 -4.54 -0.33
C PHE A 104 -21.20 -4.22 -1.37
N GLU A 105 -21.22 -2.96 -1.81
CA GLU A 105 -22.15 -2.46 -2.84
C GLU A 105 -21.84 -3.02 -4.22
N SER A 106 -20.56 -3.25 -4.52
CA SER A 106 -20.11 -3.81 -5.79
C SER A 106 -19.07 -4.92 -5.62
N GLU A 107 -18.94 -5.76 -6.65
CA GLU A 107 -17.86 -6.74 -6.73
C GLU A 107 -16.48 -6.07 -6.73
N THR A 108 -16.37 -4.88 -7.32
CA THR A 108 -15.11 -4.12 -7.33
C THR A 108 -14.71 -3.71 -5.91
N ASP A 109 -15.66 -3.25 -5.09
CA ASP A 109 -15.37 -2.86 -3.70
C ASP A 109 -14.96 -4.05 -2.84
N TYR A 110 -15.64 -5.18 -3.03
CA TYR A 110 -15.28 -6.44 -2.38
C TYR A 110 -13.85 -6.88 -2.74
N ILE A 111 -13.52 -6.90 -4.03
CA ILE A 111 -12.19 -7.28 -4.52
C ILE A 111 -11.12 -6.31 -4.02
N ASN A 112 -11.41 -5.00 -4.04
CA ASN A 112 -10.49 -3.98 -3.53
C ASN A 112 -10.22 -4.14 -2.03
N GLU A 113 -11.24 -4.45 -1.22
CA GLU A 113 -11.04 -4.71 0.21
C GLU A 113 -10.25 -6.00 0.44
N LEU A 114 -10.50 -7.07 -0.34
CA LEU A 114 -9.71 -8.29 -0.26
C LEU A 114 -8.23 -8.04 -0.56
N PHE A 115 -7.92 -7.29 -1.61
CA PHE A 115 -6.53 -6.97 -1.94
C PHE A 115 -5.90 -6.02 -0.92
N ARG A 116 -6.66 -5.06 -0.36
CA ARG A 116 -6.19 -4.18 0.71
C ARG A 116 -5.80 -4.96 1.96
N GLN A 117 -6.67 -5.85 2.42
CA GLN A 117 -6.41 -6.68 3.58
C GLN A 117 -5.34 -7.73 3.28
N GLY A 118 -5.33 -8.29 2.07
CA GLY A 118 -4.32 -9.23 1.60
C GLY A 118 -2.92 -8.63 1.61
N LEU A 119 -2.75 -7.44 1.04
CA LEU A 119 -1.48 -6.71 1.06
C LEU A 119 -1.00 -6.50 2.51
N TYR A 120 -1.88 -6.05 3.40
CA TYR A 120 -1.53 -5.85 4.81
C TYR A 120 -1.12 -7.17 5.48
N VAL A 121 -1.95 -8.21 5.38
CA VAL A 121 -1.72 -9.51 6.04
C VAL A 121 -0.42 -10.15 5.56
N VAL A 122 -0.16 -10.16 4.25
CA VAL A 122 1.08 -10.69 3.68
C VAL A 122 2.27 -9.91 4.21
N THR A 123 2.21 -8.58 4.21
CA THR A 123 3.28 -7.72 4.77
C THR A 123 3.58 -8.05 6.23
N ILE A 124 2.54 -8.23 7.06
CA ILE A 124 2.67 -8.60 8.47
C ILE A 124 3.25 -10.02 8.62
N GLN A 125 2.82 -10.96 7.78
CA GLN A 125 3.32 -12.34 7.79
C GLN A 125 4.79 -12.40 7.38
N GLU A 126 5.21 -11.68 6.35
CA GLU A 126 6.61 -11.55 5.95
C GLU A 126 7.49 -11.04 7.10
N CYS A 127 6.98 -10.07 7.87
CA CYS A 127 7.67 -9.59 9.07
C CYS A 127 7.80 -10.71 10.11
N LYS A 128 6.70 -11.42 10.43
CA LYS A 128 6.71 -12.50 11.43
C LYS A 128 7.61 -13.67 11.03
N GLN A 129 7.65 -14.02 9.76
CA GLN A 129 8.44 -15.13 9.21
C GLN A 129 9.92 -14.78 9.11
N GLY A 130 10.27 -13.49 9.07
CA GLY A 130 11.67 -13.05 8.95
C GLY A 130 12.20 -13.22 7.53
N LEU A 131 11.56 -12.56 6.56
CA LEU A 131 11.81 -12.72 5.11
C LEU A 131 13.30 -12.61 4.71
N LEU A 132 14.12 -11.90 5.48
CA LEU A 132 15.56 -11.71 5.24
C LEU A 132 16.47 -12.53 6.18
N GLY A 133 15.95 -13.62 6.75
CA GLY A 133 16.69 -14.46 7.72
C GLY A 133 16.80 -13.84 9.11
N VAL A 134 16.28 -12.62 9.31
CA VAL A 134 16.20 -11.96 10.61
C VAL A 134 14.80 -12.16 11.18
N LYS A 135 14.70 -12.92 12.28
CA LYS A 135 13.44 -13.25 12.91
C LYS A 135 12.66 -11.98 13.29
N GLY A 136 11.39 -11.90 12.88
CA GLY A 136 10.52 -10.76 13.20
C GLY A 136 10.72 -9.53 12.31
N LYS A 137 11.53 -9.61 11.25
CA LYS A 137 11.82 -8.48 10.35
C LYS A 137 11.39 -8.77 8.91
N GLY A 138 10.65 -7.83 8.34
CA GLY A 138 10.22 -7.87 6.94
C GLY A 138 11.28 -7.34 5.98
N ARG A 139 10.87 -7.16 4.71
CA ARG A 139 11.70 -6.68 3.60
C ARG A 139 12.54 -5.43 3.92
N TYR A 140 11.99 -4.49 4.68
CA TYR A 140 12.62 -3.22 5.00
C TYR A 140 13.12 -3.12 6.44
N GLN A 141 13.42 -4.27 7.05
CA GLN A 141 13.74 -4.37 8.49
C GLN A 141 12.61 -3.84 9.40
N THR A 142 11.39 -3.84 8.87
CA THR A 142 10.15 -3.45 9.54
C THR A 142 9.60 -4.59 10.40
N GLU A 143 8.88 -4.25 11.45
CA GLU A 143 8.09 -5.18 12.25
C GLU A 143 6.61 -5.08 11.89
N ALA A 144 5.84 -6.08 12.32
CA ALA A 144 4.38 -6.09 12.11
C ALA A 144 3.70 -4.80 12.63
N ALA A 145 4.12 -4.28 13.77
CA ALA A 145 3.52 -3.10 14.39
C ALA A 145 3.82 -1.79 13.63
N ASP A 146 4.75 -1.80 12.69
CA ASP A 146 5.15 -0.61 11.96
C ASP A 146 4.20 -0.28 10.81
N TRP A 147 3.35 -1.23 10.39
CA TRP A 147 2.50 -1.08 9.21
C TRP A 147 1.05 -0.75 9.56
N SER A 148 0.44 0.10 8.74
CA SER A 148 -0.99 0.41 8.78
C SER A 148 -1.59 0.48 7.38
N ILE A 149 -2.88 0.15 7.28
CA ILE A 149 -3.66 0.33 6.06
C ILE A 149 -3.91 1.83 5.84
N VAL A 150 -3.74 2.29 4.61
CA VAL A 150 -4.14 3.64 4.20
C VAL A 150 -5.60 3.60 3.76
N ARG A 151 -6.47 4.36 4.44
CA ARG A 151 -7.86 4.60 4.04
C ARG A 151 -7.95 6.09 3.65
N GLU A 152 -8.07 6.36 2.36
CA GLU A 152 -8.35 7.68 1.77
C GLU A 152 -9.85 7.82 1.49
#